data_AF-A0A2K3LIK2-F1
#
_entry.id   AF-A0A2K3LIK2-F1
#
_cell.length_a   1.000
_cell.length_b   1.000
_cell.length_c   1.000
_cell.angle_alpha   90.00
_cell.angle_beta   90.00
_cell.angle_gamma   90.00
#
_symmetry.space_group_name_H-M   'P 1'
#
loop_
_entity.id
_entity.type
_entity.pdbx_description
1 polymer ?
#
loop_
_entity_poly.entity_id
_entity_poly.type
_entity_poly.pdbx_seq_one_letter_code
_entity_poly.pdbx_strand_id
1 'polypeptide(L)'
;MGGEKTKRVIFVTVGTTCFDALVKAVDSETLQKELLAKGYTHLLIQMGRGSYLPTKSEGDCNLVVDYFTFSSSIADHIKSASLIISHAGLGGLYCALLPL
;
A
#
# COMPACT_ATOMS: atom_id res chain seq x y z
N MET A 1 4.81 -25.85 -16.62
CA MET A 1 3.65 -25.53 -15.76
C MET A 1 3.80 -24.08 -15.31
N GLY A 2 2.95 -23.19 -15.81
CA GLY A 2 2.96 -21.78 -15.42
C GLY A 2 2.52 -21.64 -13.97
N GLY A 3 3.44 -21.22 -13.09
CA GLY A 3 3.11 -20.87 -11.73
C GLY A 3 2.11 -19.71 -11.77
N GLU A 4 0.93 -19.94 -11.21
CA GLU A 4 -0.04 -18.90 -10.93
C GLU A 4 0.71 -17.82 -10.12
N LYS A 5 1.03 -16.68 -10.76
CA LYS A 5 1.60 -15.54 -10.04
C LYS A 5 0.50 -15.06 -9.11
N THR A 6 0.44 -15.62 -7.90
CA THR A 6 -0.49 -15.18 -6.86
C THR A 6 -0.28 -13.69 -6.69
N LYS A 7 -1.28 -12.90 -7.05
CA LYS A 7 -1.23 -11.45 -6.98
C LYS A 7 -1.09 -11.06 -5.51
N ARG A 8 0.13 -10.75 -5.07
CA ARG A 8 0.41 -10.33 -3.70
C ARG A 8 0.41 -8.82 -3.64
N VAL A 9 -0.71 -8.29 -3.14
CA VAL A 9 -0.97 -6.85 -3.01
C VAL A 9 -0.60 -6.40 -1.60
N ILE A 10 0.21 -5.35 -1.51
CA ILE A 10 0.47 -4.63 -0.26
C ILE A 10 -0.41 -3.41 -0.25
N PHE A 11 -1.22 -3.26 0.79
CA PHE A 11 -2.04 -2.07 1.00
C PHE A 11 -1.43 -1.20 2.11
N VAL A 12 -1.04 0.02 1.78
CA VAL A 12 -0.48 0.99 2.72
C VAL A 12 -1.53 2.05 3.01
N THR A 13 -1.80 2.37 4.27
CA THR A 13 -2.67 3.48 4.66
C THR A 13 -2.04 4.35 5.74
N VAL A 14 -2.05 5.67 5.51
CA VAL A 14 -1.52 6.67 6.46
C VAL A 14 -2.60 7.28 7.38
N GLY A 15 -3.86 6.84 7.25
CA GLY A 15 -4.98 7.45 7.96
C GLY A 15 -5.25 8.91 7.53
N THR A 16 -5.88 9.70 8.41
CA THR A 16 -6.24 11.11 8.15
C THR A 16 -5.09 12.09 8.32
N THR A 17 -3.97 11.65 8.89
CA THR A 17 -2.79 12.48 9.13
C THR A 17 -1.90 12.57 7.89
N CYS A 18 -1.47 13.77 7.53
CA CYS A 18 -0.55 14.00 6.41
C CYS A 18 0.82 13.43 6.75
N PHE A 19 1.14 12.26 6.19
CA PHE A 19 2.44 11.62 6.42
C PHE A 19 3.12 11.28 5.11
N ASP A 20 3.57 12.33 4.43
CA ASP A 20 4.35 12.25 3.19
C ASP A 20 5.66 11.46 3.36
N ALA A 21 6.19 11.36 4.60
CA ALA A 21 7.41 10.63 4.90
C ALA A 21 7.26 9.11 4.72
N LEU A 22 6.13 8.50 5.13
CA LEU A 22 5.90 7.07 4.86
C LEU A 22 5.73 6.84 3.37
N VAL A 23 5.00 7.73 2.69
CA VAL A 23 4.78 7.61 1.25
C VAL A 23 6.13 7.66 0.52
N LYS A 24 7.01 8.62 0.86
CA LYS A 24 8.38 8.67 0.35
C LYS A 24 9.20 7.43 0.67
N ALA A 25 9.07 6.88 1.87
CA ALA A 25 9.78 5.67 2.26
C ALA A 25 9.32 4.44 1.47
N VAL A 26 8.00 4.31 1.21
CA VAL A 26 7.46 3.19 0.41
C VAL A 26 7.63 3.37 -1.09
N ASP A 27 7.72 4.60 -1.55
CA ASP A 27 8.00 4.98 -2.94
C ASP A 27 9.49 4.80 -3.29
N SER A 28 10.36 4.60 -2.31
CA SER A 28 11.79 4.40 -2.54
C SER A 28 12.08 3.12 -3.34
N GLU A 29 12.92 3.22 -4.37
CA GLU A 29 13.34 2.09 -5.21
C GLU A 29 13.92 0.93 -4.40
N THR A 30 14.64 1.22 -3.31
CA THR A 30 15.21 0.20 -2.42
C THR A 30 14.12 -0.66 -1.83
N LEU A 31 13.03 -0.04 -1.34
CA LEU A 31 11.90 -0.78 -0.78
C LEU A 31 11.17 -1.54 -1.89
N GLN A 32 10.92 -0.91 -3.04
CA GLN A 32 10.25 -1.57 -4.15
C GLN A 32 10.99 -2.86 -4.59
N LYS A 33 12.32 -2.81 -4.67
CA LYS A 33 13.16 -3.98 -5.00
C LYS A 33 13.08 -5.06 -3.93
N GLU A 34 13.13 -4.69 -2.65
CA GLU A 34 12.96 -5.64 -1.55
C GLU A 34 11.57 -6.30 -1.58
N LEU A 35 10.51 -5.52 -1.83
CA LEU A 35 9.16 -6.04 -1.97
C LEU A 35 9.04 -6.99 -3.16
N LEU A 36 9.64 -6.64 -4.30
CA LEU A 36 9.72 -7.53 -5.46
C LEU A 36 10.45 -8.83 -5.12
N ALA A 37 11.58 -8.74 -4.41
CA ALA A 37 12.40 -9.89 -3.99
C ALA A 37 11.65 -10.79 -2.99
N LYS A 38 10.77 -10.22 -2.17
CA LYS A 38 9.83 -10.95 -1.30
C LYS A 38 8.67 -11.59 -2.06
N GLY A 39 8.54 -11.31 -3.37
CA GLY A 39 7.50 -11.85 -4.25
C GLY A 39 6.21 -11.04 -4.25
N TYR A 40 6.23 -9.78 -3.79
CA TYR A 40 5.11 -8.86 -3.96
C TYR A 40 5.09 -8.31 -5.38
N THR A 41 3.89 -8.17 -5.92
CA THR A 41 3.69 -7.73 -7.30
C THR A 41 3.01 -6.37 -7.37
N HIS A 42 2.23 -6.01 -6.35
CA HIS A 42 1.46 -4.77 -6.34
C HIS A 42 1.60 -4.06 -4.99
N LEU A 43 1.72 -2.75 -5.04
CA LEU A 43 1.76 -1.82 -3.91
C LEU A 43 0.68 -0.78 -4.12
N LEU A 44 -0.24 -0.68 -3.16
CA LEU A 44 -1.39 0.19 -3.22
C LEU A 44 -1.37 1.12 -2.02
N ILE A 45 -1.20 2.42 -2.26
CA ILE A 45 -1.00 3.42 -1.22
C ILE A 45 -2.24 4.30 -1.10
N GLN A 46 -2.92 4.21 0.03
CA GLN A 46 -3.94 5.15 0.44
C GLN A 46 -3.30 6.35 1.15
N MET A 47 -3.47 7.52 0.55
CA MET A 47 -3.01 8.80 1.08
C MET A 47 -4.15 9.65 1.61
N GLY A 48 -3.92 10.37 2.70
CA GLY A 48 -4.90 11.33 3.22
C GLY A 48 -4.82 12.67 2.48
N ARG A 49 -4.81 13.78 3.25
CA ARG A 49 -4.54 15.14 2.76
C ARG A 49 -3.05 15.41 2.51
N GLY A 50 -2.26 14.37 2.25
CA GLY A 50 -0.83 14.53 1.94
C GLY A 50 -0.64 15.24 0.60
N SER A 51 0.47 15.95 0.46
CA SER A 51 0.82 16.67 -0.78
C SER A 51 1.79 15.88 -1.66
N TYR A 52 2.38 14.82 -1.12
CA TYR A 52 3.31 13.97 -1.86
C TYR A 52 2.56 12.97 -2.75
N LEU A 53 2.95 12.91 -4.02
CA LEU A 53 2.42 11.96 -4.99
C LEU A 53 3.53 10.95 -5.32
N PRO A 54 3.37 9.67 -4.97
CA PRO A 54 4.36 8.66 -5.31
C PRO A 54 4.37 8.43 -6.83
N THR A 55 5.46 7.83 -7.31
CA THR A 55 5.62 7.57 -8.74
C THR A 55 4.82 6.33 -9.11
N LYS A 56 3.76 6.49 -9.91
CA LYS A 56 3.03 5.32 -10.42
C LYS A 56 3.96 4.50 -11.30
N SER A 57 3.96 3.19 -11.09
CA SER A 57 4.71 2.26 -11.90
C SER A 57 3.76 1.18 -12.38
N GLU A 58 3.63 1.02 -13.69
CA GLU A 58 2.86 -0.06 -14.30
C GLU A 58 3.89 -1.02 -14.92
N GLY A 59 4.36 -1.99 -14.13
CA GLY A 59 5.54 -2.77 -14.48
C GLY A 59 5.26 -4.25 -14.73
N ASP A 60 5.59 -4.75 -15.92
CA ASP A 60 5.83 -6.18 -16.20
C ASP A 60 7.12 -6.71 -15.52
N CYS A 61 8.08 -5.79 -15.27
CA CYS A 61 9.39 -6.07 -14.67
C CYS A 61 9.65 -5.33 -13.34
N ASN A 62 8.74 -4.47 -12.89
CA ASN A 62 8.85 -3.72 -11.64
C ASN A 62 7.57 -3.84 -10.80
N LEU A 63 7.63 -3.42 -9.53
CA LEU A 63 6.48 -3.47 -8.63
C LEU A 63 5.40 -2.52 -9.18
N VAL A 64 4.17 -3.01 -9.31
CA VAL A 64 3.05 -2.14 -9.72
C VAL A 64 2.73 -1.22 -8.56
N VAL A 65 2.95 0.09 -8.70
CA VAL A 65 2.70 1.08 -7.65
C VAL A 65 1.50 1.92 -8.04
N ASP A 66 0.45 1.80 -7.24
CA ASP A 66 -0.77 2.59 -7.33
C ASP A 66 -1.00 3.38 -6.06
N TYR A 67 -1.66 4.53 -6.21
CA TYR A 67 -2.08 5.34 -5.07
C TYR A 67 -3.45 5.96 -5.31
N PHE A 68 -4.17 6.16 -4.21
CA PHE A 68 -5.44 6.87 -4.19
C PHE A 68 -5.59 7.63 -2.87
N THR A 69 -6.47 8.62 -2.83
CA THR A 69 -6.67 9.43 -1.64
C THR A 69 -7.77 8.84 -0.74
N PHE A 70 -9.00 9.24 -0.99
CA PHE A 70 -10.16 8.74 -0.28
C PHE A 70 -10.99 7.86 -1.23
N SER A 71 -11.29 6.64 -0.79
CA SER A 71 -12.18 5.72 -1.51
C SER A 71 -13.22 5.19 -0.54
N SER A 72 -14.46 5.07 -0.99
CA SER A 72 -15.55 4.47 -0.21
C SER A 72 -15.40 2.95 -0.06
N SER A 73 -14.55 2.29 -0.87
CA SER A 73 -14.38 0.82 -0.90
C SER A 73 -13.03 0.32 -0.39
N ILE A 74 -12.40 1.03 0.57
CA ILE A 74 -11.13 0.60 1.19
C ILE A 74 -11.23 -0.82 1.79
N ALA A 75 -12.42 -1.23 2.26
CA ALA A 75 -12.66 -2.56 2.82
C ALA A 75 -12.35 -3.70 1.83
N ASP A 76 -12.66 -3.52 0.54
CA ASP A 76 -12.37 -4.52 -0.49
C ASP A 76 -10.86 -4.62 -0.75
N HIS A 77 -10.15 -3.49 -0.67
CA HIS A 77 -8.70 -3.45 -0.84
C HIS A 77 -8.00 -4.13 0.34
N ILE A 78 -8.48 -3.91 1.55
CA ILE A 78 -8.03 -4.58 2.78
C ILE A 78 -8.23 -6.10 2.63
N LYS A 79 -9.42 -6.56 2.22
CA LYS A 79 -9.72 -7.98 2.05
C LYS A 79 -8.88 -8.65 0.97
N SER A 80 -8.59 -7.93 -0.11
CA SER A 80 -7.77 -8.42 -1.22
C SER A 80 -6.27 -8.31 -0.97
N ALA A 81 -5.84 -7.55 0.05
CA ALA A 81 -4.43 -7.35 0.35
C ALA A 81 -3.86 -8.56 1.07
N SER A 82 -2.65 -8.96 0.65
CA SER A 82 -1.87 -9.98 1.36
C SER A 82 -1.14 -9.41 2.56
N LEU A 83 -0.88 -8.10 2.56
CA LEU A 83 -0.22 -7.39 3.64
C LEU A 83 -0.81 -5.98 3.74
N ILE A 84 -1.15 -5.57 4.95
CA ILE A 84 -1.64 -4.21 5.22
C ILE A 84 -0.64 -3.50 6.12
N ILE A 85 -0.12 -2.37 5.66
CA ILE A 85 0.77 -1.49 6.41
C ILE A 85 -0.03 -0.25 6.76
N SER A 86 -0.52 -0.19 8.01
CA SER A 86 -1.22 0.99 8.52
C SER A 86 -0.29 1.76 9.44
N HIS A 87 -0.11 3.05 9.18
CA HIS A 87 0.46 3.95 10.18
C HIS A 87 -0.66 4.33 11.14
N ALA A 88 -0.55 3.94 12.42
CA ALA A 88 -1.52 4.25 13.45
C ALA A 88 -1.56 5.77 13.72
N GLY A 89 -2.32 6.50 12.90
CA GLY A 89 -2.67 7.88 13.17
C GLY A 89 -3.53 7.93 14.42
N LEU A 90 -2.99 8.48 15.51
CA LEU A 90 -3.77 8.91 16.67
C LEU A 90 -4.78 9.98 16.21
N GLY A 91 -5.97 9.54 15.78
CA GLY A 91 -6.96 10.38 15.14
C GLY A 91 -8.29 9.66 14.92
N GLY A 92 -8.84 9.11 16.00
CA GLY A 92 -10.24 8.68 16.09
C GLY A 92 -10.45 7.17 16.08
N LEU A 93 -10.37 6.54 17.25
CA LEU A 93 -11.27 5.49 17.73
C LEU A 93 -11.79 4.38 16.76
N TYR A 94 -11.04 3.94 15.75
CA TYR A 94 -11.40 2.74 14.97
C TYR A 94 -10.22 1.85 14.57
N CYS A 95 -9.07 1.93 15.24
CA CYS A 95 -8.07 0.85 15.19
C CYS A 95 -8.58 -0.36 16.00
N ALA A 96 -9.64 -0.99 15.50
CA ALA A 96 -9.88 -2.39 15.83
C ALA A 96 -8.76 -3.17 15.14
N LEU A 97 -7.86 -3.74 15.95
CA LEU A 97 -7.32 -5.05 15.62
C LEU A 97 -8.52 -5.93 15.27
N LEU A 98 -8.79 -6.12 13.98
CA LEU A 98 -9.60 -7.25 13.54
C LEU A 98 -8.65 -8.44 13.55
N PRO A 99 -8.76 -9.36 14.53
CA PRO A 99 -8.22 -10.69 14.32
C PRO A 99 -8.96 -11.32 13.13
N LEU A 100 -8.22 -12.18 12.44
CA LEU A 100 -8.61 -13.05 11.33
C LEU A 100 -10.06 -13.58 11.41
#